data_AF-A0A8X6NLJ3-F1
#
_entry.id   AF-A0A8X6NLJ3-F1
#
_cell.length_a   1.000
_cell.length_b   1.000
_cell.length_c   1.000
_cell.angle_alpha   90.00
_cell.angle_beta   90.00
_cell.angle_gamma   90.00
#
_symmetry.space_group_name_H-M   'P 1'
#
loop_
_entity.id
_entity.type
_entity.pdbx_description
1 polymer ?
#
loop_
_entity_poly.entity_id
_entity_poly.type
_entity_poly.pdbx_seq_one_letter_code
_entity_poly.pdbx_strand_id
1 'polypeptide(L)'
;MHHLCSLYIMLFVLCKLIEGCPSDFFRASNITCLHIAQPTLGLKKEYCDTIGSELFGRPLTEEMQEALSNEMKAQAEKWMPTWTFVGLERQSSHGMGTKSELWNFYDEDEVFHQSKYELWNKEPTNEDDCAAVGLESDFKVEQKNCLDSYALICNKNEFPCEDTDSYYSNYDGFCLAVVKDLKSYPNAVGSCLDGQLLKMRNLSYVEPVTQTFYNSKFSGGIYIGLKLNDNEQWIYENGEEEPDVQTPYTDDELKCGAVRLLEDTTLRIYSHLCAPERLWFLCEVTRKYYNTF
;
A
#
# COMPACT_ATOMS: atom_id res chain seq x y z
N MET A 1 -21.63 44.54 47.28
CA MET A 1 -22.00 43.28 46.59
C MET A 1 -21.53 43.17 45.14
N HIS A 2 -20.93 44.20 44.51
CA HIS A 2 -20.47 44.09 43.10
C HIS A 2 -19.04 43.54 42.89
N HIS A 3 -18.20 43.44 43.93
CA HIS A 3 -16.82 42.93 43.77
C HIS A 3 -16.69 41.39 43.80
N LEU A 4 -17.67 40.67 44.35
CA LEU A 4 -17.66 39.20 44.40
C LEU A 4 -18.03 38.54 43.07
N CYS A 5 -18.80 39.22 42.22
CA CYS A 5 -19.20 38.68 40.91
C CYS A 5 -18.05 38.70 39.89
N SER A 6 -17.19 39.72 39.96
CA SER A 6 -16.04 39.86 39.05
C SER A 6 -14.96 38.79 39.29
N LEU A 7 -14.74 38.40 40.56
CA LEU A 7 -13.75 37.38 40.92
C LEU A 7 -14.16 35.97 40.43
N TYR A 8 -15.46 35.65 40.44
CA TYR A 8 -15.99 34.36 39.97
C TYR A 8 -15.89 34.21 38.45
N ILE A 9 -16.10 35.30 37.71
CA ILE A 9 -15.94 35.32 36.24
C ILE A 9 -14.46 35.19 35.87
N MET A 10 -13.55 35.85 36.59
CA MET A 10 -12.11 35.70 36.36
C MET A 10 -11.61 34.27 36.67
N LEU A 11 -12.15 33.62 37.72
CA LEU A 11 -11.81 32.22 38.03
C LEU A 11 -12.31 31.24 36.95
N PHE A 12 -13.49 31.46 36.38
CA PHE A 12 -14.01 30.63 35.29
C PHE A 12 -13.22 30.80 33.98
N VAL A 13 -12.70 32.01 33.71
CA VAL A 13 -11.82 32.25 32.56
C VAL A 13 -10.43 31.66 32.79
N LEU A 14 -9.92 31.68 34.03
CA LEU A 14 -8.63 31.06 34.37
C LEU A 14 -8.69 29.52 34.43
N CYS A 15 -9.83 28.92 34.78
CA CYS A 15 -9.98 27.46 34.76
C CYS A 15 -10.04 26.86 33.33
N LYS A 16 -10.35 27.66 32.30
CA LYS A 16 -10.23 27.23 30.90
C LYS A 16 -8.81 27.27 30.34
N LEU A 17 -7.84 27.82 31.06
CA LEU A 17 -6.44 27.89 30.61
C LEU A 17 -5.60 26.66 31.00
N ILE A 18 -6.21 25.63 31.59
CA ILE A 18 -5.62 24.29 31.69
C ILE A 18 -6.28 23.42 30.61
N GLU A 19 -6.21 23.89 29.35
CA GLU A 19 -6.71 23.18 28.16
C GLU A 19 -5.71 22.09 27.79
N GLY A 20 -5.91 20.89 28.33
CA GLY A 20 -5.32 19.67 27.77
C GLY A 20 -5.95 19.35 26.40
N CYS A 21 -5.22 18.64 25.56
CA CYS A 21 -5.80 18.08 24.34
C CYS A 21 -6.93 17.09 24.71
N PRO A 22 -7.97 16.95 23.86
CA PRO A 22 -8.95 15.87 24.01
C PRO A 22 -8.26 14.50 24.08
N SER A 23 -8.89 13.50 24.71
CA SER A 23 -8.27 12.20 25.01
C SER A 23 -7.67 11.47 23.80
N ASP A 24 -8.26 11.68 22.62
CA ASP A 24 -7.84 11.02 21.38
C ASP A 24 -6.82 11.86 20.58
N PHE A 25 -6.37 12.98 21.14
CA PHE A 25 -5.41 13.90 20.53
C PHE A 25 -4.17 14.04 21.41
N PHE A 26 -3.01 14.12 20.78
CA PHE A 26 -1.75 14.44 21.45
C PHE A 26 -1.40 15.90 21.25
N ARG A 27 -0.64 16.46 22.19
CA ARG A 27 -0.17 17.85 22.11
C ARG A 27 1.05 17.91 21.20
N ALA A 28 0.91 18.57 20.05
CA ALA A 28 1.98 18.76 19.07
C ALA A 28 2.71 20.10 19.24
N SER A 29 2.09 21.08 19.89
CA SER A 29 2.74 22.33 20.30
C SER A 29 1.98 22.96 21.47
N ASN A 30 2.42 24.15 21.90
CA ASN A 30 1.69 24.94 22.90
C ASN A 30 0.22 25.19 22.56
N ILE A 31 -0.15 25.26 21.28
CA ILE A 31 -1.51 25.60 20.81
C ILE A 31 -2.11 24.58 19.84
N THR A 32 -1.38 23.54 19.47
CA THR A 32 -1.81 22.56 18.46
C THR A 32 -1.96 21.19 19.09
N CYS A 33 -3.15 20.60 18.93
CA CYS A 33 -3.42 19.20 19.21
C CYS A 33 -3.58 18.46 17.88
N LEU A 34 -2.99 17.28 17.74
CA LEU A 34 -3.07 16.45 16.54
C LEU A 34 -3.63 15.07 16.91
N HIS A 35 -4.24 14.41 15.93
CA HIS A 35 -4.72 13.03 16.04
C HIS A 35 -4.12 12.21 14.89
N ILE A 36 -3.61 11.03 15.21
CA ILE A 36 -3.10 10.08 14.20
C ILE A 36 -4.13 8.97 14.04
N ALA A 37 -4.78 8.94 12.87
CA ALA A 37 -5.74 7.90 12.53
C ALA A 37 -5.04 6.66 11.97
N GLN A 38 -5.63 5.48 12.20
CA GLN A 38 -5.25 4.28 11.45
C GLN A 38 -5.48 4.49 9.94
N PRO A 39 -4.75 3.77 9.06
CA PRO A 39 -4.98 3.82 7.63
C PRO A 39 -6.45 3.48 7.31
N THR A 40 -7.17 4.40 6.68
CA THR A 40 -8.54 4.17 6.22
C THR A 40 -8.60 4.23 4.70
N LEU A 41 -9.45 3.39 4.10
CA LEU A 41 -9.73 3.40 2.66
C LEU A 41 -10.75 4.48 2.24
N GLY A 42 -11.12 5.40 3.15
CA GLY A 42 -12.16 6.41 2.95
C GLY A 42 -11.65 7.82 2.63
N LEU A 43 -12.58 8.76 2.47
CA LEU A 43 -12.25 10.18 2.27
C LEU A 43 -11.65 10.77 3.55
N LYS A 44 -10.35 11.08 3.51
CA LYS A 44 -9.56 11.57 4.66
C LYS A 44 -10.20 12.75 5.41
N LYS A 45 -10.85 13.66 4.67
CA LYS A 45 -11.50 14.84 5.25
C LYS A 45 -12.75 14.48 6.06
N GLU A 46 -13.57 13.58 5.54
CA GLU A 46 -14.82 13.16 6.18
C GLU A 46 -14.56 12.47 7.53
N TYR A 47 -13.47 11.70 7.62
CA TYR A 47 -13.02 11.14 8.90
C TYR A 47 -12.70 12.22 9.93
N CYS A 48 -11.88 13.22 9.57
CA CYS A 48 -11.52 14.32 10.47
C CYS A 48 -12.75 15.11 10.92
N ASP A 49 -13.68 15.39 10.00
CA ASP A 49 -14.93 16.09 10.30
C ASP A 49 -15.80 15.28 11.28
N THR A 50 -15.84 13.95 11.14
CA THR A 50 -16.62 13.04 12.01
C THR A 50 -16.13 13.05 13.46
N ILE A 51 -14.82 13.19 13.68
CA ILE A 51 -14.23 13.30 15.02
C ILE A 51 -14.17 14.77 15.52
N GLY A 52 -14.84 15.69 14.83
CA GLY A 52 -14.91 17.10 15.21
C GLY A 52 -13.59 17.87 15.02
N SER A 53 -12.79 17.48 14.04
CA SER A 53 -11.49 18.09 13.73
C SER A 53 -11.35 18.47 12.25
N GLU A 54 -10.20 19.04 11.88
CA GLU A 54 -9.86 19.36 10.50
C GLU A 54 -8.63 18.56 10.03
N LEU A 55 -8.57 18.26 8.73
CA LEU A 55 -7.39 17.64 8.14
C LEU A 55 -6.19 18.59 8.27
N PHE A 56 -5.12 18.13 8.90
CA PHE A 56 -3.91 18.93 9.07
C PHE A 56 -3.26 19.24 7.71
N GLY A 57 -3.04 20.53 7.41
CA GLY A 57 -2.57 20.99 6.11
C GLY A 57 -1.60 22.17 6.17
N ARG A 58 -0.84 22.31 7.26
CA ARG A 58 0.11 23.43 7.47
C ARG A 58 1.55 22.90 7.57
N PRO A 59 2.59 23.72 7.33
CA PRO A 59 3.97 23.30 7.55
C PRO A 59 4.21 22.89 9.01
N LEU A 60 5.00 21.83 9.21
CA LEU A 60 5.40 21.38 10.55
C LEU A 60 6.55 22.24 11.09
N THR A 61 6.40 22.75 12.31
CA THR A 61 7.52 23.34 13.06
C THR A 61 8.43 22.24 13.63
N GLU A 62 9.64 22.57 14.06
CA GLU A 62 10.56 21.59 14.70
C GLU A 62 9.91 20.91 15.92
N GLU A 63 9.26 21.69 16.80
CA GLU A 63 8.52 21.17 17.96
C GLU A 63 7.44 20.16 17.54
N MET A 64 6.67 20.48 16.49
CA MET A 64 5.63 19.59 15.97
C MET A 64 6.20 18.35 15.31
N GLN A 65 7.35 18.44 14.64
CA GLN A 65 8.03 17.29 14.04
C GLN A 65 8.49 16.31 15.11
N GLU A 66 9.11 16.81 16.18
CA GLU A 66 9.55 15.97 17.31
C GLU A 66 8.35 15.28 17.99
N ALA A 67 7.31 16.04 18.33
CA ALA A 67 6.11 15.50 18.95
C ALA A 67 5.40 14.48 18.05
N LEU A 68 5.25 14.80 16.75
CA LEU A 68 4.63 13.90 15.78
C LEU A 68 5.46 12.63 15.59
N SER A 69 6.79 12.72 15.52
CA SER A 69 7.67 11.56 15.38
C SER A 69 7.53 10.59 16.55
N ASN A 70 7.55 11.12 17.78
CA ASN A 70 7.38 10.33 18.99
C ASN A 70 6.00 9.65 19.04
N GLU A 71 4.94 10.38 18.70
CA GLU A 71 3.59 9.82 18.67
C GLU A 71 3.43 8.78 17.54
N MET A 72 3.94 9.06 16.33
CA MET A 72 3.92 8.09 15.22
C MET A 72 4.62 6.79 15.58
N LYS A 73 5.76 6.88 16.28
CA LYS A 73 6.46 5.69 16.79
C LYS A 73 5.59 4.92 17.79
N ALA A 74 4.99 5.61 18.76
CA ALA A 74 4.12 4.98 19.76
C ALA A 74 2.85 4.37 19.14
N GLN A 75 2.27 5.01 18.13
CA GLN A 75 1.10 4.49 17.39
C GLN A 75 1.48 3.31 16.51
N ALA A 76 2.63 3.35 15.83
CA ALA A 76 3.15 2.21 15.09
C ALA A 76 3.32 0.99 16.01
N GLU A 77 3.93 1.17 17.19
CA GLU A 77 4.06 0.09 18.20
C GLU A 77 2.69 -0.46 18.66
N LYS A 78 1.66 0.39 18.80
CA LYS A 78 0.29 -0.04 19.15
C LYS A 78 -0.42 -0.77 18.02
N TRP A 79 -0.16 -0.40 16.76
CA TRP A 79 -0.79 -0.99 15.59
C TRP A 79 -0.10 -2.28 15.15
N MET A 80 1.15 -2.47 15.55
CA MET A 80 1.85 -3.73 15.32
C MET A 80 1.13 -4.85 16.07
N PRO A 81 0.76 -5.93 15.39
CA PRO A 81 0.19 -7.09 16.05
C PRO A 81 1.19 -7.63 17.07
N THR A 82 0.69 -7.99 18.25
CA THR A 82 1.53 -8.59 19.32
C THR A 82 2.24 -9.84 18.81
N TRP A 83 1.55 -10.61 17.96
CA TRP A 83 2.03 -11.87 17.40
C TRP A 83 1.59 -12.00 15.94
N THR A 84 2.50 -12.50 15.10
CA THR A 84 2.31 -12.74 13.67
C THR A 84 2.77 -14.14 13.32
N PHE A 85 1.90 -14.95 12.74
CA PHE A 85 2.20 -16.30 12.31
C PHE A 85 3.22 -16.32 11.17
N VAL A 86 4.21 -17.22 11.24
CA VAL A 86 5.33 -17.31 10.29
C VAL A 86 5.33 -18.58 9.45
N GLY A 87 4.16 -19.22 9.28
CA GLY A 87 4.05 -20.39 8.40
C GLY A 87 4.83 -21.60 8.87
N LEU A 88 5.16 -21.70 10.17
CA LEU A 88 5.94 -22.80 10.72
C LEU A 88 5.07 -23.69 11.61
N GLU A 89 5.01 -24.98 11.28
CA GLU A 89 4.17 -25.96 11.96
C GLU A 89 4.97 -27.20 12.36
N ARG A 90 4.55 -27.81 13.47
CA ARG A 90 5.09 -29.06 13.96
C ARG A 90 4.50 -30.21 13.16
N GLN A 91 5.35 -31.12 12.73
CA GLN A 91 4.90 -32.32 12.05
C GLN A 91 4.04 -33.18 13.00
N SER A 92 2.83 -33.52 12.57
CA SER A 92 1.93 -34.36 13.36
C SER A 92 2.51 -35.77 13.55
N SER A 93 2.79 -36.12 14.80
CA SER A 93 3.29 -37.46 15.16
C SER A 93 2.20 -38.50 14.97
N HIS A 94 2.40 -39.45 14.06
CA HIS A 94 1.55 -40.64 13.92
C HIS A 94 1.88 -41.64 15.04
N GLY A 95 1.41 -41.39 16.27
CA GLY A 95 1.59 -42.30 17.41
C GLY A 95 1.10 -41.72 18.73
N MET A 96 0.49 -42.57 19.58
CA MET A 96 0.01 -42.15 20.91
C MET A 96 1.18 -41.75 21.82
N GLY A 97 1.32 -40.46 22.10
CA GLY A 97 1.88 -39.97 23.37
C GLY A 97 3.06 -38.99 23.30
N THR A 98 3.80 -38.89 22.20
CA THR A 98 4.93 -37.96 22.06
C THR A 98 4.81 -37.15 20.79
N LYS A 99 4.61 -35.82 20.95
CA LYS A 99 4.64 -34.88 19.83
C LYS A 99 6.01 -34.88 19.17
N SER A 100 6.04 -34.63 17.86
CA SER A 100 7.27 -34.59 17.07
C SER A 100 8.16 -33.41 17.50
N GLU A 101 9.48 -33.61 17.49
CA GLU A 101 10.47 -32.52 17.58
C GLU A 101 10.80 -31.93 16.20
N LEU A 102 10.07 -32.41 15.18
CA LEU A 102 10.23 -32.03 13.79
C LEU A 102 9.22 -30.94 13.40
N TRP A 103 9.72 -29.97 12.66
CA TRP A 103 8.99 -28.80 12.19
C TRP A 103 9.22 -28.63 10.69
N ASN A 104 8.28 -28.00 10.01
CA ASN A 104 8.38 -27.66 8.60
C ASN A 104 7.72 -26.30 8.35
N PHE A 105 8.22 -25.58 7.33
CA PHE A 105 7.51 -24.43 6.80
C PHE A 105 6.34 -24.91 5.95
N TYR A 106 5.29 -24.09 5.87
CA TYR A 106 4.06 -24.44 5.16
C TYR A 106 4.27 -24.48 3.64
N ASP A 107 5.23 -23.73 3.12
CA ASP A 107 5.60 -23.64 1.71
C ASP A 107 6.85 -24.46 1.33
N GLU A 108 7.43 -25.20 2.29
CA GLU A 108 8.58 -26.05 2.05
C GLU A 108 8.29 -27.51 2.45
N ASP A 109 8.76 -28.45 1.61
CA ASP A 109 8.71 -29.88 1.93
C ASP A 109 9.82 -30.30 2.93
N GLU A 110 10.77 -29.40 3.23
CA GLU A 110 11.88 -29.71 4.13
C GLU A 110 11.44 -29.72 5.60
N VAL A 111 11.71 -30.84 6.25
CA VAL A 111 11.46 -31.04 7.66
C VAL A 111 12.78 -30.90 8.41
N PHE A 112 12.79 -30.08 9.45
CA PHE A 112 13.96 -29.88 10.30
C PHE A 112 13.66 -30.18 11.77
N HIS A 113 14.72 -30.52 12.51
CA HIS A 113 14.62 -30.70 13.95
C HIS A 113 14.65 -29.34 14.65
N GLN A 114 13.77 -29.11 15.63
CA GLN A 114 13.61 -27.80 16.27
C GLN A 114 14.92 -27.16 16.75
N SER A 115 15.87 -27.96 17.26
CA SER A 115 17.18 -27.49 17.72
C SER A 115 18.10 -26.93 16.62
N LYS A 116 17.76 -27.13 15.33
CA LYS A 116 18.50 -26.59 14.19
C LYS A 116 18.07 -25.18 13.80
N TYR A 117 16.95 -24.68 14.33
CA TYR A 117 16.42 -23.37 13.93
C TYR A 117 16.85 -22.30 14.94
N GLU A 118 17.80 -21.47 14.53
CA GLU A 118 18.49 -20.53 15.43
C GLU A 118 17.63 -19.34 15.88
N LEU A 119 16.51 -19.09 15.17
CA LEU A 119 15.65 -17.93 15.42
C LEU A 119 14.59 -18.16 16.50
N TRP A 120 14.57 -19.33 17.15
CA TRP A 120 13.74 -19.53 18.32
C TRP A 120 14.10 -18.54 19.44
N ASN A 121 13.10 -17.86 20.01
CA ASN A 121 13.27 -17.10 21.25
C ASN A 121 13.63 -18.03 22.40
N LYS A 122 12.96 -19.19 22.42
CA LYS A 122 13.17 -20.31 23.33
C LYS A 122 12.87 -21.60 22.60
N GLU A 123 13.64 -22.64 22.87
CA GLU A 123 13.44 -23.96 22.27
C GLU A 123 11.99 -24.46 22.52
N PRO A 124 11.27 -24.93 21.48
CA PRO A 124 9.89 -25.35 21.61
C PRO A 124 9.69 -26.51 22.59
N THR A 125 8.57 -26.49 23.31
CA THR A 125 8.14 -27.53 24.25
C THR A 125 7.13 -28.47 23.59
N ASN A 126 6.43 -29.34 24.31
CA ASN A 126 5.39 -30.21 23.74
C ASN A 126 3.96 -29.66 23.84
N GLU A 127 3.82 -28.36 24.06
CA GLU A 127 2.51 -27.74 24.30
C GLU A 127 1.78 -27.45 22.99
N ASP A 128 2.45 -26.81 22.04
CA ASP A 128 1.83 -26.17 20.87
C ASP A 128 2.43 -26.63 19.53
N ASP A 129 1.71 -26.44 18.42
CA ASP A 129 2.09 -27.02 17.12
C ASP A 129 2.37 -25.97 16.04
N CYS A 130 2.25 -24.68 16.35
CA CYS A 130 2.50 -23.58 15.43
C CYS A 130 3.57 -22.63 15.97
N ALA A 131 4.05 -21.72 15.12
CA ALA A 131 4.97 -20.68 15.55
C ALA A 131 4.58 -19.28 15.05
N ALA A 132 4.89 -18.28 15.87
CA ALA A 132 4.69 -16.87 15.57
C ALA A 132 5.89 -16.02 16.00
N VAL A 133 6.06 -14.86 15.39
CA VAL A 133 7.01 -13.82 15.82
C VAL A 133 6.23 -12.67 16.42
N GLY A 134 6.81 -12.02 17.43
CA GLY A 134 6.13 -10.95 18.14
C GLY A 134 7.07 -9.92 18.72
N LEU A 135 6.50 -8.78 19.08
CA LEU A 135 7.22 -7.69 19.75
C LEU A 135 7.76 -8.13 21.11
N GLU A 136 7.00 -8.97 21.83
CA GLU A 136 7.37 -9.49 23.15
C GLU A 136 8.59 -10.42 23.12
N SER A 137 8.90 -11.00 21.96
CA SER A 137 10.04 -11.91 21.74
C SER A 137 11.19 -11.27 20.96
N ASP A 138 11.23 -9.93 20.85
CA ASP A 138 12.23 -9.21 20.03
C ASP A 138 12.26 -9.76 18.58
N PHE A 139 11.07 -10.04 18.03
CA PHE A 139 10.85 -10.64 16.71
C PHE A 139 11.48 -12.02 16.50
N LYS A 140 11.88 -12.70 17.57
CA LYS A 140 12.26 -14.11 17.52
C LYS A 140 11.02 -15.00 17.49
N VAL A 141 11.18 -16.20 16.95
CA VAL A 141 10.10 -17.16 16.77
C VAL A 141 9.75 -17.81 18.10
N GLU A 142 8.47 -17.90 18.40
CA GLU A 142 7.92 -18.60 19.56
C GLU A 142 6.88 -19.62 19.14
N GLN A 143 6.85 -20.72 19.90
CA GLN A 143 5.80 -21.72 19.82
C GLN A 143 4.46 -21.12 20.28
N LYS A 144 3.39 -21.35 19.52
CA LYS A 144 2.04 -20.82 19.77
C LYS A 144 0.95 -21.80 19.34
N ASN A 145 -0.24 -21.67 19.93
CA ASN A 145 -1.40 -22.48 19.59
C ASN A 145 -1.95 -22.12 18.20
N CYS A 146 -2.04 -23.09 17.30
CA CYS A 146 -2.54 -22.89 15.93
C CYS A 146 -3.96 -22.31 15.82
N LEU A 147 -4.78 -22.43 16.86
CA LEU A 147 -6.18 -21.99 16.86
C LEU A 147 -6.36 -20.53 17.30
N ASP A 148 -5.32 -19.91 17.84
CA ASP A 148 -5.38 -18.51 18.24
C ASP A 148 -5.40 -17.59 17.02
N SER A 149 -6.05 -16.44 17.16
CA SER A 149 -6.13 -15.44 16.09
C SER A 149 -4.87 -14.60 16.06
N TYR A 150 -3.93 -14.97 15.19
CA TYR A 150 -2.71 -14.20 14.92
C TYR A 150 -2.83 -13.37 13.64
N ALA A 151 -2.07 -12.28 13.55
CA ALA A 151 -1.81 -11.66 12.25
C ALA A 151 -1.05 -12.66 11.36
N LEU A 152 -1.22 -12.57 10.05
CA LEU A 152 -0.59 -13.50 9.11
C LEU A 152 0.42 -12.75 8.23
N ILE A 153 1.57 -13.38 7.97
CA ILE A 153 2.44 -13.00 6.85
C ILE A 153 2.08 -13.90 5.68
N CYS A 154 1.69 -13.29 4.56
CA CYS A 154 1.44 -14.00 3.32
C CYS A 154 2.60 -13.72 2.37
N ASN A 155 3.17 -14.78 1.80
CA ASN A 155 4.13 -14.67 0.72
C ASN A 155 3.41 -14.85 -0.64
N LYS A 156 3.82 -14.11 -1.67
CA LYS A 156 3.42 -14.33 -3.06
C LYS A 156 4.67 -14.46 -3.93
N ASN A 157 5.14 -15.69 -4.09
CA ASN A 157 6.37 -16.02 -4.83
C ASN A 157 6.16 -16.13 -6.36
N GLU A 158 4.93 -16.10 -6.85
CA GLU A 158 4.67 -16.26 -8.27
C GLU A 158 4.74 -14.91 -8.99
N PHE A 159 5.50 -14.87 -10.09
CA PHE A 159 5.46 -13.74 -11.01
C PHE A 159 4.00 -13.56 -11.45
N PRO A 160 3.39 -12.36 -11.33
CA PRO A 160 1.93 -12.21 -11.35
C PRO A 160 1.19 -12.79 -12.57
N CYS A 161 1.88 -13.00 -13.69
CA CYS A 161 1.34 -13.58 -14.92
C CYS A 161 1.26 -15.11 -14.93
N GLU A 162 1.94 -15.78 -14.01
CA GLU A 162 1.96 -17.25 -13.91
C GLU A 162 0.77 -17.76 -13.07
N ASP A 163 0.14 -16.87 -12.31
CA ASP A 163 -1.11 -17.07 -11.58
C ASP A 163 -2.31 -17.00 -12.56
N THR A 164 -2.97 -18.13 -12.80
CA THR A 164 -4.08 -18.27 -13.76
C THR A 164 -5.37 -17.57 -13.32
N ASP A 165 -5.49 -17.21 -12.04
CA ASP A 165 -6.65 -16.47 -11.50
C ASP A 165 -6.39 -14.95 -11.43
N SER A 166 -5.29 -14.50 -12.04
CA SER A 166 -4.80 -13.14 -11.87
C SER A 166 -5.38 -12.13 -12.87
N TYR A 167 -5.46 -10.86 -12.44
CA TYR A 167 -5.86 -9.73 -13.28
C TYR A 167 -4.78 -9.29 -14.27
N TYR A 168 -3.72 -10.08 -14.43
CA TYR A 168 -2.52 -9.73 -15.18
C TYR A 168 -2.56 -10.37 -16.58
N SER A 169 -1.85 -9.77 -17.54
CA SER A 169 -1.58 -10.42 -18.82
C SER A 169 -0.09 -10.42 -19.10
N ASN A 170 0.43 -11.51 -19.66
CA ASN A 170 1.83 -11.58 -20.08
C ASN A 170 2.05 -10.81 -21.39
N TYR A 171 3.09 -9.99 -21.43
CA TYR A 171 3.57 -9.33 -22.64
C TYR A 171 5.10 -9.30 -22.63
N ASP A 172 5.74 -10.03 -23.53
CA ASP A 172 7.20 -9.98 -23.76
C ASP A 172 8.06 -10.09 -22.48
N GLY A 173 7.66 -10.95 -21.54
CA GLY A 173 8.36 -11.12 -20.25
C GLY A 173 8.02 -10.08 -19.18
N PHE A 174 7.01 -9.23 -19.43
CA PHE A 174 6.41 -8.29 -18.49
C PHE A 174 5.01 -8.75 -18.10
N CYS A 175 4.56 -8.33 -16.92
CA CYS A 175 3.16 -8.46 -16.51
C CYS A 175 2.44 -7.14 -16.60
N LEU A 176 1.38 -7.11 -17.39
CA LEU A 176 0.53 -5.95 -17.53
C LEU A 176 -0.56 -5.98 -16.46
N ALA A 177 -0.78 -4.85 -15.79
CA ALA A 177 -1.78 -4.73 -14.73
C ALA A 177 -2.51 -3.40 -14.81
N VAL A 178 -3.85 -3.41 -14.83
CA VAL A 178 -4.63 -2.19 -14.59
C VAL A 178 -4.66 -1.91 -13.10
N VAL A 179 -4.10 -0.77 -12.70
CA VAL A 179 -4.25 -0.25 -11.34
C VAL A 179 -5.50 0.61 -11.28
N LYS A 180 -6.50 0.14 -10.51
CA LYS A 180 -7.82 0.75 -10.36
C LYS A 180 -7.83 1.90 -9.35
N ASP A 181 -6.86 2.79 -9.45
CA ASP A 181 -6.74 3.98 -8.60
C ASP A 181 -6.74 5.24 -9.48
N LEU A 182 -7.70 6.14 -9.25
CA LEU A 182 -7.87 7.35 -10.06
C LEU A 182 -6.80 8.39 -9.70
N LYS A 183 -5.75 8.47 -10.52
CA LYS A 183 -4.63 9.40 -10.32
C LYS A 183 -4.45 10.31 -11.52
N SER A 184 -3.92 11.50 -11.27
CA SER A 184 -3.35 12.31 -12.34
C SER A 184 -2.09 11.64 -12.88
N TYR A 185 -1.72 11.95 -14.12
CA TYR A 185 -0.60 11.30 -14.78
C TYR A 185 0.72 11.36 -13.99
N PRO A 186 1.17 12.52 -13.45
CA PRO A 186 2.41 12.58 -12.69
C PRO A 186 2.43 11.66 -11.46
N ASN A 187 1.27 11.46 -10.83
CA ASN A 187 1.13 10.56 -9.70
C ASN A 187 1.08 9.09 -10.14
N ALA A 188 0.49 8.80 -11.30
CA ALA A 188 0.44 7.46 -11.87
C ALA A 188 1.83 6.91 -12.23
N VAL A 189 2.71 7.74 -12.79
CA VAL A 189 4.11 7.39 -13.13
C VAL A 189 4.84 6.73 -11.96
N GLY A 190 4.73 7.30 -10.76
CA GLY A 190 5.38 6.76 -9.56
C GLY A 190 4.60 5.68 -8.81
N SER A 191 3.47 5.21 -9.35
CA SER A 191 2.55 4.31 -8.63
C SER A 191 2.57 2.86 -9.09
N CYS A 192 3.37 2.53 -10.12
CA CYS A 192 3.59 1.14 -10.52
C CYS A 192 4.59 0.49 -9.56
N LEU A 193 4.14 -0.49 -8.78
CA LEU A 193 5.00 -1.29 -7.92
C LEU A 193 5.93 -2.15 -8.79
N ASP A 194 7.25 -2.00 -8.62
CA ASP A 194 8.30 -2.76 -9.32
C ASP A 194 8.20 -2.75 -10.86
N GLY A 195 7.76 -1.61 -11.39
CA GLY A 195 7.47 -1.43 -12.80
C GLY A 195 7.39 0.04 -13.20
N GLN A 196 6.78 0.26 -14.36
CA GLN A 196 6.52 1.60 -14.90
C GLN A 196 5.19 1.57 -15.65
N LEU A 197 4.70 2.73 -16.07
CA LEU A 197 3.55 2.77 -16.97
C LEU A 197 3.88 2.06 -18.30
N LEU A 198 2.91 1.36 -18.86
CA LEU A 198 3.09 0.55 -20.07
C LEU A 198 3.67 1.38 -21.22
N LYS A 199 4.63 0.80 -21.93
CA LYS A 199 5.13 1.32 -23.20
C LYS A 199 4.66 0.43 -24.33
N MET A 200 3.95 0.99 -25.30
CA MET A 200 3.41 0.24 -26.43
C MET A 200 4.47 0.17 -27.53
N ARG A 201 5.36 -0.82 -27.44
CA ARG A 201 6.58 -0.91 -28.27
C ARG A 201 6.32 -1.31 -29.72
N ASN A 202 5.32 -2.14 -29.96
CA ASN A 202 4.95 -2.64 -31.29
C ASN A 202 3.57 -3.31 -31.26
N LEU A 203 2.96 -3.57 -32.43
CA LEU A 203 1.60 -4.11 -32.56
C LEU A 203 1.30 -5.40 -31.76
N SER A 204 2.30 -6.15 -31.30
CA SER A 204 2.08 -7.30 -30.40
C SER A 204 1.52 -6.93 -29.02
N TYR A 205 1.49 -5.63 -28.64
CA TYR A 205 0.81 -5.18 -27.43
C TYR A 205 -0.72 -5.32 -27.51
N VAL A 206 -1.30 -5.40 -28.71
CA VAL A 206 -2.76 -5.22 -28.88
C VAL A 206 -3.55 -6.28 -28.12
N GLU A 207 -3.19 -7.54 -28.30
CA GLU A 207 -3.82 -8.67 -27.64
C GLU A 207 -3.68 -8.63 -26.12
N PRO A 208 -2.47 -8.52 -25.52
CA PRO A 208 -2.33 -8.51 -24.06
C PRO A 208 -2.94 -7.26 -23.41
N VAL A 209 -2.86 -6.09 -24.03
CA VAL A 209 -3.55 -4.90 -23.52
C VAL A 209 -5.06 -5.11 -23.56
N THR A 210 -5.61 -5.61 -24.66
CA THR A 210 -7.05 -5.91 -24.78
C THR A 210 -7.50 -6.93 -23.73
N GLN A 211 -6.73 -8.00 -23.53
CA GLN A 211 -7.01 -8.98 -22.48
C GLN A 211 -6.99 -8.34 -21.10
N THR A 212 -6.04 -7.44 -20.83
CA THR A 212 -5.95 -6.70 -19.58
C THR A 212 -7.17 -5.80 -19.34
N PHE A 213 -7.70 -5.15 -20.39
CA PHE A 213 -8.96 -4.42 -20.32
C PHE A 213 -10.14 -5.33 -19.92
N TYR A 214 -10.27 -6.50 -20.55
CA TYR A 214 -11.32 -7.46 -20.22
C TYR A 214 -11.20 -7.99 -18.79
N ASN A 215 -10.00 -8.38 -18.36
CA ASN A 215 -9.72 -8.85 -17.00
C ASN A 215 -10.07 -7.76 -15.96
N SER A 216 -9.82 -6.49 -16.30
CA SER A 216 -10.11 -5.36 -15.42
C SER A 216 -11.61 -4.99 -15.34
N LYS A 217 -12.45 -5.45 -16.28
CA LYS A 217 -13.86 -5.06 -16.43
C LYS A 217 -14.04 -3.53 -16.56
N PHE A 218 -13.15 -2.86 -17.31
CA PHE A 218 -13.16 -1.42 -17.52
C PHE A 218 -13.45 -1.05 -18.97
N SER A 219 -14.15 0.07 -19.20
CA SER A 219 -14.54 0.55 -20.54
C SER A 219 -14.19 2.02 -20.81
N GLY A 220 -13.25 2.61 -20.06
CA GLY A 220 -12.78 3.99 -20.22
C GLY A 220 -11.35 4.10 -20.77
N GLY A 221 -10.76 5.30 -20.68
CA GLY A 221 -9.35 5.53 -20.97
C GLY A 221 -8.46 5.16 -19.78
N ILE A 222 -7.32 4.54 -20.05
CA ILE A 222 -6.30 4.15 -19.06
C ILE A 222 -4.97 4.81 -19.42
N TYR A 223 -4.32 5.48 -18.49
CA TYR A 223 -2.99 6.07 -18.72
C TYR A 223 -1.95 4.99 -19.05
N ILE A 224 -1.10 5.32 -20.01
CA ILE A 224 0.11 4.56 -20.41
C ILE A 224 1.33 5.49 -20.27
N GLY A 225 2.54 4.97 -20.39
CA GLY A 225 3.78 5.72 -20.15
C GLY A 225 4.17 6.67 -21.28
N LEU A 226 3.21 7.38 -21.86
CA LEU A 226 3.36 8.21 -23.05
C LEU A 226 3.08 9.69 -22.74
N LYS A 227 3.94 10.60 -23.19
CA LYS A 227 3.78 12.05 -23.00
C LYS A 227 4.23 12.84 -24.23
N LEU A 228 3.62 14.00 -24.45
CA LEU A 228 4.10 14.97 -25.44
C LEU A 228 5.29 15.74 -24.85
N ASN A 229 6.41 15.80 -25.58
CA ASN A 229 7.58 16.57 -25.18
C ASN A 229 7.54 18.01 -25.74
N ASP A 230 8.56 18.80 -25.38
CA ASP A 230 8.71 20.19 -25.83
C ASP A 230 8.94 20.35 -27.35
N ASN A 231 9.28 19.26 -28.05
CA ASN A 231 9.46 19.22 -29.50
C ASN A 231 8.18 18.76 -30.24
N GLU A 232 7.03 18.72 -29.55
CA GLU A 232 5.75 18.22 -30.08
C GLU A 232 5.79 16.74 -30.52
N GLN A 233 6.69 15.95 -29.94
CA GLN A 233 6.81 14.52 -30.18
C GLN A 233 6.22 13.74 -29.02
N TRP A 234 5.46 12.69 -29.34
CA TRP A 234 4.92 11.75 -28.37
C TRP A 234 5.99 10.73 -28.04
N ILE A 235 6.43 10.70 -26.77
CA ILE A 235 7.57 9.89 -26.37
C ILE A 235 7.24 9.10 -25.11
N TYR A 236 7.65 7.83 -25.11
CA TYR A 236 7.66 6.97 -23.93
C TYR A 236 8.80 7.34 -22.96
N GLU A 237 8.76 6.86 -21.72
CA GLU A 237 9.82 7.19 -20.73
C GLU A 237 11.24 6.78 -21.15
N ASN A 238 11.38 5.78 -22.02
CA ASN A 238 12.67 5.32 -22.56
C ASN A 238 13.17 6.14 -23.75
N GLY A 239 12.42 7.14 -24.22
CA GLY A 239 12.80 7.97 -25.36
C GLY A 239 12.29 7.48 -26.72
N GLU A 240 11.53 6.38 -26.78
CA GLU A 240 10.92 5.90 -28.03
C GLU A 240 9.72 6.76 -28.43
N GLU A 241 9.61 7.07 -29.72
CA GLU A 241 8.56 7.91 -30.29
C GLU A 241 7.31 7.09 -30.67
N GLU A 242 6.13 7.64 -30.42
CA GLU A 242 4.83 7.09 -30.81
C GLU A 242 4.17 7.99 -31.87
N PRO A 243 4.20 7.60 -33.16
CA PRO A 243 3.64 8.45 -34.21
C PRO A 243 2.10 8.47 -34.22
N ASP A 244 1.43 7.45 -33.69
CA ASP A 244 0.00 7.20 -33.92
C ASP A 244 -0.89 7.57 -32.72
N VAL A 245 -0.87 8.85 -32.31
CA VAL A 245 -1.72 9.37 -31.22
C VAL A 245 -2.88 10.19 -31.76
N GLN A 246 -4.12 9.85 -31.35
CA GLN A 246 -5.29 10.67 -31.65
C GLN A 246 -5.36 11.85 -30.67
N THR A 247 -5.25 13.06 -31.20
CA THR A 247 -5.30 14.30 -30.41
C THR A 247 -6.65 14.99 -30.56
N PRO A 248 -7.64 14.71 -29.69
CA PRO A 248 -8.90 15.47 -29.69
C PRO A 248 -8.71 16.92 -29.22
N TYR A 249 -7.58 17.25 -28.61
CA TYR A 249 -7.29 18.56 -28.03
C TYR A 249 -6.28 19.34 -28.87
N THR A 250 -6.65 20.56 -29.26
CA THR A 250 -5.82 21.49 -30.03
C THR A 250 -4.95 22.41 -29.17
N ASP A 251 -5.17 22.45 -27.85
CA ASP A 251 -4.51 23.40 -26.95
C ASP A 251 -3.08 22.98 -26.54
N ASP A 252 -2.26 23.95 -26.17
CA ASP A 252 -0.84 23.86 -25.78
C ASP A 252 -0.59 23.28 -24.37
N GLU A 253 -1.63 22.71 -23.73
CA GLU A 253 -1.47 22.11 -22.40
C GLU A 253 -0.69 20.80 -22.47
N LEU A 254 0.11 20.48 -21.44
CA LEU A 254 0.86 19.22 -21.34
C LEU A 254 -0.08 18.03 -21.56
N LYS A 255 0.19 17.27 -22.64
CA LYS A 255 -0.62 16.13 -23.06
C LYS A 255 0.05 14.82 -22.67
N CYS A 256 -0.75 13.95 -22.09
CA CYS A 256 -0.38 12.62 -21.65
C CYS A 256 -1.21 11.57 -22.41
N GLY A 257 -0.63 10.42 -22.70
CA GLY A 257 -1.27 9.37 -23.47
C GLY A 257 -2.12 8.46 -22.60
N ALA A 258 -3.31 8.15 -23.07
CA ALA A 258 -4.13 7.07 -22.54
C ALA A 258 -4.54 6.14 -23.68
N VAL A 259 -4.69 4.86 -23.38
CA VAL A 259 -5.27 3.89 -24.30
C VAL A 259 -6.73 3.64 -23.93
N ARG A 260 -7.58 3.44 -24.93
CA ARG A 260 -8.98 3.05 -24.74
C ARG A 260 -9.34 1.94 -25.70
N LEU A 261 -10.06 0.94 -25.18
CA LEU A 261 -10.72 -0.08 -25.97
C LEU A 261 -12.06 0.46 -26.47
N LEU A 262 -12.24 0.51 -27.78
CA LEU A 262 -13.48 0.91 -28.43
C LEU A 262 -14.50 -0.24 -28.47
N GLU A 263 -15.75 0.08 -28.78
CA GLU A 263 -16.85 -0.90 -28.89
C GLU A 263 -16.58 -1.97 -29.96
N ASP A 264 -15.83 -1.62 -31.01
CA ASP A 264 -15.39 -2.54 -32.07
C ASP A 264 -14.14 -3.35 -31.70
N THR A 265 -13.74 -3.33 -30.43
CA THR A 265 -12.53 -3.96 -29.86
C THR A 265 -11.20 -3.38 -30.37
N THR A 266 -11.22 -2.25 -31.07
CA THR A 266 -9.99 -1.56 -31.48
C THR A 266 -9.39 -0.80 -30.30
N LEU A 267 -8.10 -1.01 -30.04
CA LEU A 267 -7.34 -0.14 -29.14
C LEU A 267 -6.92 1.13 -29.86
N ARG A 268 -7.13 2.27 -29.21
CA ARG A 268 -6.65 3.55 -29.70
C ARG A 268 -5.99 4.35 -28.59
N ILE A 269 -4.93 5.07 -28.95
CA ILE A 269 -4.22 5.98 -28.07
C ILE A 269 -4.82 7.38 -28.26
N TYR A 270 -5.14 8.03 -27.14
CA TYR A 270 -5.70 9.36 -27.08
C TYR A 270 -4.84 10.26 -26.19
N SER A 271 -4.82 11.54 -26.51
CA SER A 271 -4.23 12.54 -25.63
C SER A 271 -5.20 12.98 -24.54
N HIS A 272 -4.69 13.20 -23.34
CA HIS A 272 -5.40 13.63 -22.14
C HIS A 272 -4.57 14.71 -21.42
N LEU A 273 -5.24 15.56 -20.63
CA LEU A 273 -4.55 16.57 -19.83
C LEU A 273 -3.87 15.89 -18.64
N CYS A 274 -2.55 16.09 -18.51
CA CYS A 274 -1.77 15.33 -17.53
C CYS A 274 -2.18 15.56 -16.06
N ALA A 275 -2.55 16.79 -15.69
CA ALA A 275 -2.74 17.20 -14.30
C ALA A 275 -4.20 17.16 -13.79
N PRO A 276 -5.20 17.73 -14.51
CA PRO A 276 -6.56 17.81 -13.98
C PRO A 276 -7.34 16.50 -14.14
N GLU A 277 -7.02 15.70 -15.15
CA GLU A 277 -7.70 14.43 -15.38
C GLU A 277 -7.16 13.34 -14.46
N ARG A 278 -8.05 12.45 -14.04
CA ARG A 278 -7.71 11.33 -13.16
C ARG A 278 -8.25 10.06 -13.79
N LEU A 279 -7.35 9.18 -14.19
CA LEU A 279 -7.69 7.91 -14.84
C LEU A 279 -7.06 6.76 -14.05
N TRP A 280 -7.51 5.54 -14.35
CA TRP A 280 -6.75 4.34 -14.04
C TRP A 280 -5.50 4.30 -14.92
N PHE A 281 -4.54 3.46 -14.56
CA PHE A 281 -3.27 3.40 -15.27
C PHE A 281 -2.80 1.96 -15.44
N LEU A 282 -2.10 1.72 -16.56
CA LEU A 282 -1.62 0.41 -16.95
C LEU A 282 -0.14 0.32 -16.66
N CYS A 283 0.24 -0.61 -15.77
CA CYS A 283 1.63 -0.84 -15.40
C CYS A 283 2.19 -2.05 -16.16
N GLU A 284 3.46 -1.97 -16.57
CA GLU A 284 4.29 -3.13 -16.90
C GLU A 284 5.18 -3.46 -15.70
N VAL A 285 5.03 -4.66 -15.14
CA VAL A 285 5.82 -5.18 -14.02
C VAL A 285 6.90 -6.11 -14.56
N THR A 286 8.13 -5.93 -14.09
CA THR A 286 9.28 -6.71 -14.60
C THR A 286 9.60 -7.93 -13.76
N ARG A 287 9.97 -9.04 -14.42
CA ARG A 287 10.39 -10.29 -13.75
C ARG A 287 11.67 -10.14 -12.92
N LYS A 288 12.52 -9.16 -13.25
CA LYS A 288 13.85 -8.98 -12.63
C LYS A 288 13.80 -8.82 -11.11
N TYR A 289 12.69 -8.35 -10.55
CA TYR A 289 12.53 -8.17 -9.11
C TYR A 289 12.04 -9.44 -8.37
N TYR A 290 11.47 -10.41 -9.08
CA TYR A 290 10.86 -11.61 -8.48
C TYR A 290 11.85 -12.77 -8.26
N ASN A 291 12.98 -12.82 -8.99
CA ASN A 291 13.97 -13.90 -8.85
C ASN A 291 15.15 -13.55 -7.91
N THR A 292 15.01 -12.52 -7.06
CA THR A 292 16.11 -12.04 -6.20
C THR A 292 16.02 -12.49 -4.75
N PHE A 293 15.06 -13.36 -4.42
CA PHE A 293 14.90 -13.97 -3.10
C PHE A 293 14.80 -15.48 -3.26
#